data_AF-A0A1G1Z6M0-F1
#
_entry.id   AF-A0A1G1Z6M0-F1
#
_cell.length_a   1.000
_cell.length_b   1.000
_cell.length_c   1.000
_cell.angle_alpha   90.00
_cell.angle_beta   90.00
_cell.angle_gamma   90.00
#
_symmetry.space_group_name_H-M   'P 1'
#
loop_
_entity.id
_entity.type
_entity.pdbx_description
1 polymer ?
#
loop_
_entity_poly.entity_id
_entity_poly.type
_entity_poly.pdbx_seq_one_letter_code
_entity_poly.pdbx_strand_id
1 'polypeptide(L)' 'MNQQNYNRVTGSIFLVIFALHAARLVFGWDAFVNYYEIPLWLSVVAAVLSGYLSFAAFRAK' A
#
# COMPACT_ATOMS: atom_id res chain seq x y z
N MET A 1 19.52 12.39 -2.54
CA MET A 1 19.49 10.91 -2.48
C MET A 1 19.89 10.36 -3.83
N ASN A 2 20.62 9.24 -3.89
CA ASN A 2 20.82 8.52 -5.15
C ASN A 2 19.55 7.74 -5.51
N GLN A 3 19.38 7.38 -6.79
CA GLN A 3 18.17 6.72 -7.28
C GLN A 3 17.90 5.39 -6.57
N GLN A 4 18.95 4.63 -6.26
CA GLN A 4 18.84 3.35 -5.59
C GLN A 4 18.25 3.48 -4.17
N ASN A 5 18.72 4.45 -3.38
CA ASN A 5 18.18 4.69 -2.04
C ASN A 5 16.76 5.24 -2.11
N TYR A 6 16.45 6.06 -3.11
CA TYR A 6 15.09 6.53 -3.36
C TYR A 6 14.13 5.38 -3.65
N ASN A 7 14.50 4.47 -4.55
CA ASN A 7 13.69 3.30 -4.90
C ASN A 7 13.48 2.39 -3.69
N ARG A 8 14.53 2.16 -2.88
CA ARG A 8 14.42 1.35 -1.66
C ARG A 8 13.45 1.94 -0.65
N VAL A 9 13.60 3.23 -0.32
CA VAL A 9 12.74 3.91 0.65
C VAL A 9 11.29 3.93 0.16
N THR A 10 11.07 4.32 -1.10
CA THR A 10 9.73 4.39 -1.70
C THR A 10 9.08 3.01 -1.77
N GLY A 11 9.82 1.99 -2.19
CA GLY A 11 9.35 0.60 -2.22
C GLY A 11 8.94 0.09 -0.85
N SER A 12 9.75 0.34 0.19
CA SER A 12 9.42 -0.02 1.56
C SER A 12 8.15 0.67 2.07
N ILE A 13 7.94 1.94 1.75
CA ILE A 13 6.71 2.67 2.14
C ILE A 13 5.49 2.02 1.47
N PHE A 14 5.53 1.78 0.16
CA PHE A 14 4.42 1.14 -0.54
C PHE A 14 4.19 -0.30 -0.10
N LEU A 15 5.22 -1.02 0.31
CA LEU A 15 5.09 -2.37 0.88
C LEU A 15 4.31 -2.34 2.20
N VAL A 16 4.58 -1.37 3.08
CA VAL A 16 3.83 -1.21 4.34
C VAL A 16 2.38 -0.86 4.06
N ILE A 17 2.11 0.06 3.11
CA ILE A 17 0.75 0.42 2.70
C ILE A 17 0.01 -0.81 2.16
N PHE A 18 0.66 -1.61 1.30
CA PHE A 18 0.11 -2.86 0.79
C PHE A 18 -0.25 -3.81 1.92
N ALA A 19 0.67 -4.03 2.87
CA ALA A 19 0.45 -4.93 4.00
C ALA A 19 -0.74 -4.48 4.87
N LEU A 20 -0.89 -3.18 5.11
CA LEU A 20 -2.02 -2.65 5.89
C LEU A 20 -3.37 -2.87 5.17
N HIS A 21 -3.43 -2.62 3.86
CA HIS A 21 -4.66 -2.86 3.10
C HIS A 21 -4.97 -4.35 2.94
N ALA A 22 -3.95 -5.19 2.74
CA ALA A 22 -4.11 -6.64 2.71
C ALA A 22 -4.61 -7.18 4.06
N ALA A 23 -4.03 -6.72 5.18
CA ALA A 23 -4.50 -7.07 6.50
C ALA A 23 -5.96 -6.62 6.71
N ARG A 24 -6.31 -5.40 6.31
CA ARG A 24 -7.69 -4.93 6.36
C ARG A 24 -8.65 -5.82 5.57
N LEU A 25 -8.26 -6.29 4.39
CA LEU A 25 -9.08 -7.20 3.57
C LEU A 25 -9.26 -8.57 4.23
N VAL A 26 -8.25 -9.08 4.95
CA VAL A 26 -8.29 -10.38 5.61
C VAL A 26 -9.08 -10.33 6.92
N PHE A 27 -8.86 -9.30 7.72
CA PHE A 27 -9.48 -9.19 9.05
C PHE A 27 -10.79 -8.41 9.05
N GLY A 28 -11.10 -7.70 7.96
CA GLY A 28 -12.38 -7.00 7.78
C GLY A 28 -12.60 -5.83 8.74
N TRP A 29 -11.55 -5.20 9.26
CA TRP A 29 -11.72 -4.08 10.20
C TRP A 29 -12.27 -2.83 9.51
N ASP A 30 -13.08 -2.08 10.25
CA ASP A 30 -13.66 -0.83 9.80
C ASP A 30 -12.59 0.27 9.74
N ALA A 31 -12.67 1.11 8.69
CA ALA A 31 -11.85 2.30 8.60
C ALA A 31 -12.77 3.50 8.39
N PHE A 32 -12.71 4.44 9.32
CA PHE A 32 -13.49 5.67 9.26
C PHE A 32 -12.57 6.84 8.93
N VAL A 33 -13.05 7.72 8.05
CA VAL A 33 -12.44 9.03 7.82
C VAL A 33 -13.50 10.06 8.17
N ASN A 34 -13.27 10.81 9.26
CA ASN A 34 -14.28 11.61 9.95
C ASN A 34 -15.49 10.74 10.34
N TYR A 35 -16.63 10.93 9.68
CA TYR A 35 -17.89 10.21 9.93
C TYR A 35 -18.28 9.27 8.78
N TYR A 36 -17.37 9.05 7.83
CA TYR A 36 -17.63 8.20 6.66
C TYR A 36 -16.85 6.90 6.78
N GLU A 37 -17.58 5.78 6.74
CA GLU A 37 -16.99 4.45 6.64
C GLU A 37 -16.43 4.26 5.22
N ILE A 38 -15.16 3.91 5.12
CA ILE A 38 -14.50 3.65 3.84
C ILE A 38 -14.92 2.27 3.35
N PRO A 39 -15.56 2.14 2.18
CA PRO A 39 -15.91 0.83 1.64
C PRO A 39 -14.71 -0.12 1.49
N LEU A 40 -14.91 -1.41 1.78
CA LEU A 40 -13.84 -2.41 1.74
C LEU A 40 -13.21 -2.57 0.34
N TRP A 41 -13.98 -2.36 -0.73
CA TRP A 41 -13.49 -2.45 -2.11
C TRP A 41 -12.38 -1.45 -2.42
N LEU A 42 -12.34 -0.29 -1.74
CA LEU A 42 -11.25 0.68 -1.90
C LEU A 42 -9.91 0.10 -1.40
N SER A 43 -9.94 -0.76 -0.38
CA SER A 43 -8.74 -1.45 0.08
C SER A 43 -8.20 -2.43 -0.95
N VAL A 44 -9.05 -3.02 -1.80
CA VAL A 44 -8.59 -3.86 -2.93
C VAL A 44 -7.79 -3.03 -3.92
N VAL A 45 -8.34 -1.87 -4.32
CA VAL A 45 -7.66 -0.95 -5.23
C VAL A 45 -6.34 -0.46 -4.64
N ALA A 46 -6.36 -0.02 -3.37
CA ALA A 46 -5.17 0.47 -2.69
C ALA A 46 -4.09 -0.62 -2.54
N ALA A 47 -4.48 -1.86 -2.22
CA ALA A 47 -3.57 -3.00 -2.16
C ALA A 47 -2.94 -3.27 -3.53
N VAL A 48 -3.73 -3.34 -4.60
CA VAL A 48 -3.21 -3.62 -5.96
C VAL A 48 -2.19 -2.54 -6.39
N LEU A 49 -2.54 -1.26 -6.21
CA LEU A 49 -1.68 -0.16 -6.63
C LEU A 49 -0.39 -0.09 -5.80
N SER A 50 -0.49 -0.16 -4.47
CA SER A 50 0.68 -0.13 -3.59
C SER A 50 1.58 -1.36 -3.76
N GLY A 51 0.99 -2.54 -3.95
CA GLY A 51 1.73 -3.77 -4.26
C GLY A 51 2.50 -3.65 -5.59
N TYR A 52 1.86 -3.13 -6.63
CA TYR A 52 2.50 -2.88 -7.92
C TYR A 52 3.65 -1.86 -7.81
N LEU A 53 3.42 -0.74 -7.13
CA LEU A 53 4.44 0.30 -6.96
C LEU A 53 5.63 -0.19 -6.13
N SER A 54 5.38 -0.95 -5.05
CA SER A 54 6.42 -1.60 -4.27
C SER A 54 7.25 -2.55 -5.15
N PHE A 55 6.59 -3.41 -5.92
CA PHE A 55 7.26 -4.34 -6.83
C PHE A 55 8.09 -3.61 -7.90
N ALA A 56 7.53 -2.57 -8.53
CA ALA A 56 8.22 -1.77 -9.53
C ALA A 56 9.46 -1.08 -8.93
N ALA A 57 9.35 -0.53 -7.72
CA ALA A 57 10.46 0.13 -7.03
C ALA A 57 11.62 -0.84 -6.72
N PHE A 58 11.33 -2.06 -6.25
CA PHE A 58 12.38 -3.06 -5.99
C PHE A 58 12.94 -3.71 -7.27
N ARG A 59 12.18 -3.69 -8.37
CA ARG A 59 12.63 -4.18 -9.68
C ARG A 59 13.48 -3.17 -10.45
N ALA A 60 13.20 -1.87 -10.28
CA ALA A 60 13.99 -0.79 -10.86
C ALA A 60 15.37 -0.74 -10.17
N LYS A 61 16.37 -1.38 -10.79
CA LYS A 61 17.76 -1.38 -10.34
C LYS A 61 18.37 0.01 -10.39
#